data_AF-A0A9Q7BE81-F1
#
_entry.id   AF-A0A9Q7BE81-F1
#
_cell.length_a   1.000
_cell.length_b   1.000
_cell.length_c   1.000
_cell.angle_alpha   90.00
_cell.angle_beta   90.00
_cell.angle_gamma   90.00
#
_symmetry.space_group_name_H-M   'P 1'
#
loop_
_entity.id
_entity.type
_entity.pdbx_description
1 polymer ?
#
loop_
_entity_poly.entity_id
_entity_poly.type
_entity_poly.pdbx_seq_one_letter_code
_entity_poly.pdbx_strand_id
1 'polypeptide(L)' 'MTLTISIGWWIAPMVVTLICFGWATFVGMTDEPDQYGVGSIIALGFYMAAAVVSLLAWLIWALLA' A
#
# COMPACT_ATOMS: atom_id res chain seq x y z
N MET A 1 2.96 -18.40 -23.20
CA MET A 1 1.56 -18.08 -22.86
C MET A 1 1.29 -18.31 -21.38
N THR A 2 1.53 -19.51 -20.83
CA THR A 2 1.30 -19.86 -19.42
C THR A 2 2.12 -19.04 -18.41
N LEU A 3 3.40 -18.77 -18.72
CA LEU A 3 4.30 -18.02 -17.83
C LEU A 3 3.92 -16.53 -17.72
N THR A 4 3.49 -15.93 -18.84
CA THR A 4 2.97 -14.55 -18.88
C THR A 4 1.65 -14.40 -18.12
N ILE A 5 0.75 -15.37 -18.25
CA ILE A 5 -0.53 -15.38 -17.50
C ILE A 5 -0.27 -15.56 -16.00
N SER A 6 0.66 -16.44 -15.64
CA SER A 6 1.06 -16.65 -14.24
C SER A 6 1.66 -15.38 -13.63
N ILE A 7 2.55 -14.69 -14.32
CA ILE A 7 3.11 -13.39 -13.86
C ILE A 7 2.03 -12.30 -13.84
N GLY A 8 1.15 -12.27 -14.85
CA GLY A 8 0.05 -11.31 -14.93
C GLY A 8 -0.96 -11.45 -13.79
N TRP A 9 -1.12 -12.66 -13.24
CA TRP A 9 -2.01 -12.94 -12.11
C TRP A 9 -1.55 -12.23 -10.81
N TRP A 10 -0.26 -11.95 -10.66
CA TRP A 10 0.29 -11.24 -9.50
C TRP A 10 0.15 -9.71 -9.58
N ILE A 11 -0.42 -9.18 -10.66
CA ILE A 11 -0.69 -7.74 -10.79
C ILE A 11 -1.76 -7.29 -9.78
N ALA A 12 -2.72 -8.13 -9.42
CA ALA A 12 -3.79 -7.76 -8.51
C ALA A 12 -3.29 -7.26 -7.14
N PRO A 13 -2.47 -8.01 -6.37
CA PRO A 13 -1.95 -7.52 -5.10
C PRO A 13 -1.01 -6.31 -5.27
N MET A 14 -0.27 -6.21 -6.38
CA MET A 14 0.52 -5.00 -6.69
C MET A 14 -0.35 -3.74 -6.83
N VAL A 15 -1.49 -3.83 -7.52
CA VAL A 15 -2.41 -2.69 -7.67
C VAL A 15 -2.94 -2.25 -6.31
N VAL A 16 -3.26 -3.19 -5.41
CA VAL A 16 -3.66 -2.86 -4.03
C VAL A 16 -2.55 -2.11 -3.30
N THR A 17 -1.30 -2.58 -3.39
CA THR A 17 -0.14 -1.88 -2.80
C THR A 17 -0.03 -0.44 -3.32
N LEU A 18 -0.10 -0.24 -4.65
CA LEU A 18 0.00 1.08 -5.25
C LEU A 18 -1.11 2.03 -4.77
N ILE A 19 -2.33 1.54 -4.69
CA ILE A 19 -3.47 2.35 -4.21
C ILE A 19 -3.29 2.70 -2.73
N CYS A 20 -2.94 1.74 -1.87
CA CYS A 20 -2.78 1.98 -0.43
C CYS A 20 -1.68 2.99 -0.13
N PHE A 21 -0.50 2.84 -0.74
CA PHE A 21 0.62 3.76 -0.51
C PHE A 21 0.41 5.10 -1.23
N GLY A 22 -0.20 5.11 -2.41
CA GLY A 22 -0.59 6.35 -3.08
C GLY A 22 -1.59 7.16 -2.26
N TRP A 23 -2.59 6.51 -1.67
CA TRP A 23 -3.53 7.13 -0.75
C TRP A 23 -2.84 7.68 0.50
N ALA A 24 -1.97 6.88 1.15
CA ALA A 24 -1.22 7.34 2.33
C ALA A 24 -0.35 8.57 2.03
N THR A 25 0.26 8.61 0.84
CA THR A 25 1.05 9.76 0.37
C THR A 25 0.17 10.99 0.15
N PHE A 26 -0.98 10.82 -0.50
CA PHE A 26 -1.91 11.92 -0.79
C PHE A 26 -2.48 12.56 0.48
N VAL A 27 -2.83 11.75 1.48
CA VAL A 27 -3.29 12.23 2.79
C VAL A 27 -2.17 12.96 3.53
N GLY A 28 -0.93 12.45 3.49
CA GLY A 28 0.20 13.10 4.14
C GLY A 28 0.62 14.43 3.51
N MET A 29 0.19 14.72 2.26
CA MET A 29 0.46 15.99 1.57
C MET A 29 -0.51 17.11 1.96
N THR A 30 -1.69 16.80 2.50
CA THR A 30 -2.70 17.81 2.87
C THR A 30 -2.47 18.43 4.24
N ASP A 31 -1.66 17.79 5.08
CA ASP A 31 -1.28 18.33 6.38
C ASP A 31 -0.08 19.29 6.22
N GLU A 32 -0.15 20.47 6.85
CA GLU A 32 0.91 21.48 6.81
C GLU A 32 2.27 20.89 7.18
N PRO A 33 3.38 21.39 6.58
CA PRO A 33 4.71 20.79 6.70
C PRO A 33 5.33 21.06 8.07
N ASP A 34 4.81 20.41 9.10
CA ASP A 34 5.47 20.30 10.40
C ASP A 34 6.31 19.02 10.41
N GLN A 35 7.49 19.10 9.78
CA GLN A 35 8.41 17.98 9.53
C GLN A 35 8.78 17.16 10.79
N TYR A 36 8.55 17.71 11.98
CA TYR A 36 8.86 17.08 13.26
C TYR A 36 7.70 17.16 14.28
N GLY A 37 6.49 17.52 13.81
CA GLY A 37 5.32 17.69 14.65
C GLY A 37 4.40 16.47 14.73
N VAL A 38 3.21 16.69 15.31
CA VAL A 38 2.16 15.65 15.40
C VAL A 38 1.77 15.11 14.01
N GLY A 39 1.87 15.94 12.96
CA GLY A 39 1.60 15.56 11.58
C GLY A 39 2.48 14.39 11.08
N SER A 40 3.76 14.33 11.46
CA SER A 40 4.64 13.24 11.01
C SER A 40 4.29 11.89 11.66
N ILE A 41 3.79 11.91 12.90
CA ILE A 41 3.31 10.71 13.61
C ILE A 41 2.02 10.19 12.97
N ILE A 42 1.10 11.10 12.63
CA ILE A 42 -0.15 10.77 11.94
C ILE A 42 0.16 10.16 10.56
N ALA A 43 1.05 10.79 9.79
CA ALA A 43 1.49 10.28 8.50
C ALA A 43 2.11 8.87 8.62
N LEU A 44 2.99 8.65 9.61
CA LEU A 44 3.56 7.32 9.89
C LEU A 44 2.47 6.27 10.17
N GLY A 45 1.42 6.65 10.91
CA GLY A 45 0.27 5.79 11.17
C GLY A 45 -0.44 5.35 9.88
N PHE A 46 -0.64 6.26 8.94
CA PHE A 46 -1.24 5.94 7.63
C PHE A 46 -0.35 5.01 6.80
N TYR A 47 0.96 5.23 6.78
CA TYR A 47 1.89 4.33 6.08
C TYR A 47 1.95 2.93 6.72
N MET A 48 1.89 2.83 8.05
CA MET A 48 1.80 1.54 8.74
C MET A 48 0.50 0.81 8.40
N ALA A 49 -0.64 1.51 8.39
CA ALA A 49 -1.91 0.93 7.98
C ALA A 49 -1.85 0.45 6.51
N ALA A 50 -1.32 1.25 5.60
CA ALA A 50 -1.12 0.88 4.20
C ALA A 50 -0.21 -0.35 4.05
N ALA A 51 0.86 -0.45 4.83
CA ALA A 51 1.76 -1.60 4.83
C ALA A 51 1.06 -2.88 5.30
N VAL A 52 0.27 -2.81 6.38
CA VAL A 52 -0.49 -3.96 6.90
C VAL A 52 -1.53 -4.41 5.88
N VAL A 53 -2.31 -3.50 5.30
CA VAL A 53 -3.33 -3.84 4.30
C VAL A 53 -2.69 -4.44 3.06
N SER A 54 -1.58 -3.86 2.58
CA SER A 54 -0.81 -4.42 1.48
C SER A 54 -0.34 -5.84 1.81
N LEU A 55 0.23 -6.06 2.99
CA LEU A 55 0.72 -7.38 3.40
C LEU A 55 -0.41 -8.41 3.48
N LEU A 56 -1.58 -8.03 4.00
CA LEU A 56 -2.76 -8.88 4.02
C LEU A 56 -3.25 -9.21 2.61
N ALA A 57 -3.27 -8.25 1.70
CA ALA A 57 -3.66 -8.49 0.31
C ALA A 57 -2.74 -9.50 -0.37
N TRP A 58 -1.41 -9.37 -0.18
CA TRP A 58 -0.43 -10.34 -0.69
C TRP A 58 -0.60 -11.72 -0.07
N LEU A 59 -0.86 -11.79 1.24
CA LEU A 59 -1.08 -13.06 1.95
C LEU A 59 -2.33 -13.77 1.43
N ILE A 60 -3.45 -13.05 1.36
CA ILE A 60 -4.73 -13.59 0.86
C ILE A 60 -4.55 -14.04 -0.59
N TRP A 61 -3.92 -13.23 -1.44
CA TRP A 61 -3.69 -13.59 -2.84
C TRP A 61 -2.82 -14.83 -2.98
N ALA A 62 -1.74 -14.94 -2.19
CA ALA A 62 -0.85 -16.09 -2.21
C ALA A 62 -1.52 -17.39 -1.72
N LEU A 63 -2.53 -17.31 -0.85
CA LEU A 63 -3.33 -18.46 -0.43
C LEU A 63 -4.35 -18.91 -1.49
N LEU A 64 -4.73 -18.02 -2.40
CA LEU A 64 -5.73 -18.27 -3.44
C LEU A 64 -5.13 -18.65 -4.80
N ALA A 65 -3.87 -18.29 -5.03
CA ALA A 65 -3.12 -18.57 -6.27
C ALA A 65 -2.55 -19.99 -6.30
#